data_AF-A0A377BMF9-F1
#
_entry.id   AF-A0A377BMF9-F1
#
_cell.length_a   1.000
_cell.length_b   1.000
_cell.length_c   1.000
_cell.angle_alpha   90.00
_cell.angle_beta   90.00
_cell.angle_gamma   90.00
#
_symmetry.space_group_name_H-M   'P 1'
#
loop_
_entity.id
_entity.type
_entity.pdbx_description
1 polymer ?
#
loop_
_entity_poly.entity_id
_entity_poly.type
_entity_poly.pdbx_seq_one_letter_code
_entity_poly.pdbx_strand_id
1 'polypeptide(L)' 'MKTMQKAEDVVQLAHHVRQKVGEKFNVWLEPEVRFIGASGEVSAVETIS' A
#
# COMPACT_ATOMS: atom_id res chain seq x y z
N MET A 1 15.36 13.77 -15.64
CA MET A 1 13.95 14.21 -15.57
C MET A 1 13.35 13.59 -14.31
N LYS A 2 12.99 14.38 -13.29
CA LYS A 2 12.44 13.86 -12.04
C LYS A 2 10.95 13.63 -12.24
N THR A 3 10.52 12.39 -12.43
CA THR A 3 9.11 12.03 -12.52
C THR A 3 8.46 12.18 -11.14
N MET A 4 7.39 12.96 -11.03
CA MET A 4 6.55 12.98 -9.82
C MET A 4 5.92 11.60 -9.67
N GLN A 5 6.07 10.99 -8.50
CA GLN A 5 5.34 9.78 -8.14
C GLN A 5 3.94 10.16 -7.67
N LYS A 6 2.94 9.41 -8.13
CA LYS A 6 1.54 9.59 -7.72
C LYS A 6 1.21 8.70 -6.53
N ALA A 7 0.10 9.00 -5.86
CA ALA A 7 -0.37 8.18 -4.73
C ALA A 7 -0.61 6.73 -5.18
N GLU A 8 -1.12 6.52 -6.40
CA GLU A 8 -1.37 5.19 -6.95
C GLU A 8 -0.09 4.35 -7.09
N ASP A 9 1.04 4.98 -7.41
CA ASP A 9 2.32 4.28 -7.54
C ASP A 9 2.77 3.71 -6.19
N VAL A 10 2.54 4.45 -5.10
CA VAL A 10 2.86 4.03 -3.73
C VAL A 10 1.94 2.89 -3.29
N VAL A 11 0.64 2.98 -3.59
CA VAL A 11 -0.32 1.91 -3.30
C VAL A 11 0.05 0.61 -4.02
N GLN A 12 0.37 0.69 -5.32
CA GLN A 12 0.78 -0.47 -6.11
C GLN A 12 2.08 -1.10 -5.58
N LEU A 13 3.06 -0.27 -5.21
CA LEU A 13 4.30 -0.77 -4.63
C LEU A 13 4.06 -1.44 -3.27
N ALA A 14 3.23 -0.86 -2.41
CA ALA A 14 2.88 -1.43 -1.11
C ALA A 14 2.16 -2.78 -1.26
N HIS A 15 1.22 -2.87 -2.21
CA HIS A 15 0.57 -4.14 -2.57
C HIS A 15 1.61 -5.19 -3.01
N HIS A 16 2.52 -4.83 -3.91
CA HIS A 16 3.57 -5.74 -4.37
C HIS A 16 4.44 -6.26 -3.23
N VAL A 17 4.89 -5.37 -2.33
CA VAL A 17 5.69 -5.75 -1.16
C VAL A 17 4.89 -6.68 -0.24
N ARG A 18 3.63 -6.37 0.05
CA ARG A 18 2.75 -7.19 0.89
C ARG A 18 2.59 -8.59 0.31
N GLN A 19 2.31 -8.72 -0.99
CA GLN A 19 2.19 -10.01 -1.65
C GLN A 19 3.49 -10.82 -1.58
N LYS A 20 4.64 -10.19 -1.85
CA LYS A 20 5.94 -10.89 -1.80
C LYS A 20 6.31 -11.40 -0.41
N VAL A 21 5.99 -10.65 0.64
CA VAL A 21 6.23 -11.07 2.03
C VAL A 21 5.24 -12.16 2.44
N GLY A 22 3.97 -12.02 2.07
CA GLY A 22 2.93 -13.03 2.30
C GLY A 22 3.27 -14.38 1.66
N GLU A 23 3.64 -14.37 0.37
CA GLU A 23 4.06 -15.57 -0.37
C GLU A 23 5.28 -16.26 0.26
N LYS A 24 6.28 -15.48 0.68
CA LYS A 24 7.57 -16.02 1.13
C LYS A 24 7.55 -16.50 2.58
N PHE A 25 6.80 -15.83 3.44
CA PHE A 25 6.88 -16.02 4.89
C PHE A 25 5.54 -16.33 5.56
N ASN A 26 4.43 -16.29 4.81
CA ASN A 26 3.08 -16.34 5.36
C ASN A 26 2.85 -15.25 6.44
N VAL A 27 3.47 -14.08 6.24
CA VAL A 27 3.32 -12.89 7.08
C VAL A 27 2.68 -11.79 6.23
N TRP A 28 1.59 -11.20 6.72
CA TRP A 28 0.83 -10.19 6.00
C TRP A 28 1.07 -8.81 6.62
N LEU A 29 1.84 -7.98 5.92
CA LEU A 29 2.17 -6.64 6.40
C LEU A 29 0.94 -5.72 6.40
N GLU A 30 0.80 -4.94 7.48
CA GLU A 30 -0.15 -3.85 7.60
C GLU A 30 0.60 -2.51 7.50
N PRO A 31 0.09 -1.52 6.75
CA PRO A 31 0.73 -0.21 6.68
C PRO A 31 0.67 0.54 8.02
N GLU A 32 1.79 1.16 8.43
CA GLU A 32 1.83 2.08 9.58
C GLU A 32 1.19 3.44 9.25
N VAL A 33 1.22 3.85 7.98
CA VAL A 33 0.71 5.14 7.52
C VAL A 33 -0.80 5.11 7.31
N ARG A 34 -1.46 6.22 7.66
CA ARG A 34 -2.90 6.41 7.42
C ARG A 34 -3.15 6.77 5.96
N PHE A 35 -4.14 6.11 5.35
CA PHE A 35 -4.56 6.39 3.98
C PHE A 35 -5.78 7.31 4.02
N ILE A 36 -5.73 8.40 3.26
CA ILE A 36 -6.81 9.40 3.22
C ILE A 36 -7.43 9.40 1.82
N GLY A 37 -8.67 8.95 1.72
CA GLY A 37 -9.49 9.04 0.53
C GLY A 37 -10.27 10.37 0.45
N ALA A 38 -11.09 10.52 -0.59
CA ALA A 38 -11.84 11.75 -0.85
C ALA A 38 -12.78 12.18 0.29
N SER A 39 -13.24 11.23 1.12
CA SER A 39 -14.20 11.45 2.20
C SER A 39 -13.61 11.25 3.60
N GLY A 40 -12.28 11.13 3.74
CA GLY A 40 -11.61 10.90 5.01
C GLY A 40 -10.70 9.67 5.00
N GLU A 41 -10.33 9.20 6.20
CA GLU A 41 -9.47 8.03 6.35
C GLU A 41 -10.12 6.74 5.85
N VAL A 42 -9.34 5.89 5.20
CA VAL A 42 -9.74 4.58 4.67
C VAL A 42 -8.83 3.48 5.21
N SER A 43 -9.31 2.22 5.15
CA SER A 43 -8.51 1.07 5.56
C SER A 43 -7.29 0.90 4.66
N ALA A 44 -6.11 1.10 5.24
CA ALA A 44 -4.85 0.95 4.52
C ALA A 44 -4.63 -0.49 4.06
N VAL A 45 -5.00 -1.47 4.89
CA VAL A 45 -4.91 -2.90 4.57
C VAL A 45 -5.79 -3.24 3.37
N GLU A 46 -7.04 -2.79 3.35
CA GLU A 46 -7.94 -3.03 2.21
C GLU A 46 -7.43 -2.35 0.93
N THR A 47 -6.81 -1.18 1.06
CA THR A 47 -6.30 -0.42 -0.09
C THR A 47 -5.09 -1.11 -0.76
N ILE A 48 -4.30 -1.89 -0.02
CA ILE A 48 -3.10 -2.58 -0.55
C ILE A 48 -3.25 -4.11 -0.65
N SER A 49 -4.44 -4.65 -0.35
CA SER A 49 -4.67 -6.10 -0.38
C SER A 49 -4.65 -6.67 -1.79
#